data_AF-A0A538GVS2-F1
#
_entry.id   AF-A0A538GVS2-F1
#
_cell.length_a   1.000
_cell.length_b   1.000
_cell.length_c   1.000
_cell.angle_alpha   90.00
_cell.angle_beta   90.00
_cell.angle_gamma   90.00
#
_symmetry.space_group_name_H-M   'P 1'
#
loop_
_entity.id
_entity.type
_entity.pdbx_description
1 polymer ?
#
loop_
_entity_poly.entity_id
_entity_poly.type
_entity_poly.pdbx_seq_one_letter_code
_entity_poly.pdbx_strand_id
1 'polypeptide(L)'
;LGEDQGASNDDHPHADIRRGQSFLAKVVNALMQSRAWPNTVLVITYDEWGGFFEHVPPPTLPDNDPAHALAGFRVPTYVVSPFAPPGIASNQYDHSSILKMVEWRFGLHSLTPRDLAANNLAEVLDLSGTYTNPATSIPDVTDPGPHVCVGNNSVGLDSVSVGAPTGMGNSEPFWQDLKTSSLLRGWRAVA
;
A
#
# COMPACT_ATOMS: atom_id res chain seq x y z
N LEU A 1 12.92 14.65 -9.38
CA LEU A 1 12.72 13.23 -9.03
C LEU A 1 12.52 12.33 -10.27
N GLY A 2 12.66 12.84 -11.51
CA GLY A 2 12.56 11.99 -12.71
C GLY A 2 11.14 11.50 -13.01
N GLU A 3 10.14 11.94 -12.24
CA GLU A 3 8.71 11.61 -12.36
C GLU A 3 8.19 11.87 -13.78
N ASP A 4 8.43 13.07 -14.33
CA ASP A 4 8.01 13.44 -15.69
C ASP A 4 8.63 12.56 -16.79
N GLN A 5 9.76 11.92 -16.48
CA GLN A 5 10.53 11.12 -17.42
C GLN A 5 10.31 9.61 -17.23
N GLY A 6 9.50 9.19 -16.25
CA GLY A 6 9.37 7.78 -15.85
C GLY A 6 10.63 7.19 -15.20
N ALA A 7 11.57 8.06 -14.82
CA ALA A 7 12.85 7.69 -14.24
C ALA A 7 12.83 7.65 -12.71
N SER A 8 11.67 7.85 -12.07
CA SER A 8 11.54 7.69 -10.61
C SER A 8 11.72 6.22 -10.20
N ASN A 9 12.01 6.02 -8.91
CA ASN A 9 12.16 4.72 -8.25
C ASN A 9 11.08 4.51 -7.18
N ASP A 10 9.88 5.05 -7.44
CA ASP A 10 8.65 4.84 -6.70
C ASP A 10 7.60 4.16 -7.63
N ASP A 11 6.40 3.97 -7.10
CA ASP A 11 5.27 3.44 -7.85
C ASP A 11 4.34 4.54 -8.39
N HIS A 12 4.81 5.81 -8.44
CA HIS A 12 4.01 6.93 -8.93
C HIS A 12 3.63 6.70 -10.41
N PRO A 13 2.45 7.15 -10.87
CA PRO A 13 2.12 7.18 -12.29
C PRO A 13 3.26 7.73 -13.15
N HIS A 14 3.46 7.10 -14.32
CA HIS A 14 4.57 7.27 -15.27
C HIS A 14 5.87 6.55 -14.88
N ALA A 15 6.11 6.20 -13.62
CA ALA A 15 7.27 5.40 -13.23
C ALA A 15 7.10 3.91 -13.60
N ASP A 16 8.23 3.22 -13.76
CA ASP A 16 8.24 1.76 -13.90
C ASP A 16 8.16 1.13 -12.50
N ILE A 17 7.02 0.52 -12.18
CA ILE A 17 6.77 -0.15 -10.90
C ILE A 17 7.88 -1.14 -10.51
N ARG A 18 8.55 -1.79 -11.48
CA ARG A 18 9.62 -2.76 -11.19
C ARG A 18 10.82 -2.07 -10.54
N ARG A 19 11.05 -0.79 -10.84
CA ARG A 19 12.08 0.03 -10.20
C ARG A 19 11.68 0.41 -8.79
N GLY A 20 10.42 0.80 -8.58
CA GLY A 20 9.83 0.99 -7.25
C GLY A 20 10.01 -0.25 -6.37
N GLN A 21 9.60 -1.40 -6.88
CA GLN A 21 9.76 -2.68 -6.17
C GLN A 21 11.23 -3.05 -5.93
N SER A 22 12.13 -2.80 -6.89
CA SER A 22 13.57 -3.05 -6.69
C SER A 22 14.16 -2.13 -5.61
N PHE A 23 13.72 -0.86 -5.56
CA PHE A 23 14.13 0.07 -4.52
C PHE A 23 13.64 -0.37 -3.13
N LEU A 24 12.36 -0.73 -3.01
CA LEU A 24 11.81 -1.27 -1.77
C LEU A 24 12.56 -2.53 -1.31
N ALA A 25 12.87 -3.44 -2.23
CA ALA A 25 13.65 -4.64 -1.92
C ALA A 25 15.06 -4.29 -1.39
N LYS A 26 15.75 -3.31 -1.98
CA LYS A 26 17.05 -2.84 -1.48
C LYS A 26 16.93 -2.30 -0.05
N VAL A 27 15.90 -1.51 0.25
CA VAL A 27 15.67 -0.94 1.59
C VAL A 27 15.40 -2.04 2.62
N VAL A 28 14.49 -2.97 2.31
CA VAL A 28 14.13 -4.07 3.21
C VAL A 28 15.34 -4.98 3.46
N ASN A 29 16.08 -5.37 2.42
CA ASN A 29 17.29 -6.19 2.56
C ASN A 29 18.36 -5.49 3.41
N ALA A 30 18.62 -4.21 3.15
CA ALA A 30 19.59 -3.44 3.92
C ALA A 30 19.19 -3.37 5.40
N LEU A 31 17.90 -3.20 5.68
CA LEU A 31 17.39 -3.15 7.04
C LEU A 31 17.53 -4.50 7.75
N MET A 32 17.11 -5.60 7.10
CA MET A 32 17.20 -6.97 7.66
C MET A 32 18.64 -7.40 7.96
N GLN A 33 19.62 -6.90 7.19
CA GLN A 33 21.04 -7.18 7.40
C GLN A 33 21.71 -6.24 8.41
N SER A 34 21.01 -5.20 8.86
CA SER A 34 21.55 -4.20 9.78
C SER A 34 21.54 -4.68 11.24
N ARG A 35 22.40 -4.08 12.06
CA ARG A 35 22.39 -4.29 13.53
C ARG A 35 21.12 -3.76 14.20
N ALA A 36 20.36 -2.89 13.52
CA ALA A 36 19.11 -2.33 14.02
C ALA A 36 17.92 -3.28 13.83
N TRP A 37 18.01 -4.26 12.93
CA TRP A 37 16.91 -5.17 12.61
C TRP A 37 16.17 -5.74 13.82
N PRO A 38 16.86 -6.28 14.87
CA PRO A 38 16.17 -6.91 16.00
C PRO A 38 15.24 -5.99 16.79
N ASN A 39 15.34 -4.67 16.59
CA ASN A 39 14.57 -3.65 17.31
C ASN A 39 13.80 -2.72 16.36
N THR A 40 13.54 -3.14 15.12
CA THR A 40 12.91 -2.27 14.10
C THR A 40 11.53 -2.76 13.68
N VAL A 41 10.63 -1.80 13.48
CA VAL A 41 9.38 -1.96 12.73
C VAL A 41 9.48 -1.07 11.50
N LEU A 42 9.50 -1.67 10.32
CA LEU A 42 9.42 -0.96 9.05
C LEU A 42 7.97 -0.93 8.59
N VAL A 43 7.44 0.26 8.35
CA VAL A 43 6.11 0.46 7.77
C VAL A 43 6.29 0.95 6.34
N ILE A 44 5.77 0.22 5.37
CA ILE A 44 5.72 0.60 3.96
C ILE A 44 4.28 0.93 3.64
N THR A 45 3.99 2.16 3.25
CA THR A 45 2.65 2.65 2.93
C THR A 45 2.70 3.52 1.69
N TYR A 46 1.53 3.88 1.17
CA TYR A 46 1.37 4.74 0.00
C TYR A 46 0.59 5.97 0.43
N ASP A 47 0.92 7.11 -0.12
CA ASP A 47 0.26 8.38 0.20
C ASP A 47 -1.15 8.47 -0.41
N GLU A 48 -1.36 7.85 -1.58
CA GLU A 48 -2.63 7.86 -2.30
C GLU A 48 -2.88 6.55 -3.10
N TRP A 49 -4.05 6.41 -3.73
CA TRP A 49 -4.55 5.14 -4.29
C TRP A 49 -4.27 4.93 -5.79
N GLY A 50 -3.54 5.85 -6.43
CA GLY A 50 -3.14 5.84 -7.84
C GLY A 50 -4.26 6.11 -8.84
N GLY A 51 -5.46 6.53 -8.39
CA GLY A 51 -6.63 6.69 -9.26
C GLY A 51 -7.30 5.39 -9.68
N PHE A 52 -6.87 4.24 -9.16
CA PHE A 52 -7.47 2.94 -9.45
C PHE A 52 -8.88 2.79 -8.86
N PHE A 53 -9.69 1.91 -9.46
CA PHE A 53 -11.02 1.60 -8.92
C PHE A 53 -10.89 0.94 -7.56
N GLU A 54 -11.69 1.41 -6.60
CA GLU A 54 -11.81 0.79 -5.29
C GLU A 54 -13.27 0.60 -4.88
N HIS A 55 -13.58 -0.59 -4.38
CA HIS A 55 -14.94 -1.05 -4.16
C HIS A 55 -15.49 -0.72 -2.76
N VAL A 56 -14.63 -0.45 -1.79
CA VAL A 56 -15.04 -0.07 -0.43
C VAL A 56 -15.21 1.44 -0.39
N PRO A 57 -16.42 1.96 -0.10
CA PRO A 57 -16.63 3.39 0.09
C PRO A 57 -15.76 3.92 1.24
N PRO A 58 -15.07 5.06 1.07
CA PRO A 58 -14.28 5.65 2.15
C PRO A 58 -15.13 5.96 3.39
N PRO A 59 -14.68 5.59 4.60
CA PRO A 59 -15.40 5.91 5.82
C PRO A 59 -15.23 7.39 6.19
N THR A 60 -16.16 7.89 7.01
CA THR A 60 -16.00 9.16 7.71
C THR A 60 -15.30 8.92 9.04
N LEU A 61 -14.24 9.66 9.30
CA LEU A 61 -13.39 9.57 10.50
C LEU A 61 -13.46 10.87 11.31
N PRO A 62 -13.23 10.81 12.64
CA PRO A 62 -13.14 12.03 13.45
C PRO A 62 -12.04 12.95 12.93
N ASP A 63 -12.33 14.25 12.87
CA ASP A 63 -11.39 15.27 12.45
C ASP A 63 -11.67 16.59 13.20
N ASN A 64 -10.68 17.48 13.23
CA ASN A 64 -10.87 18.84 13.75
C ASN A 64 -11.82 19.64 12.85
N ASP A 65 -11.76 19.40 11.54
CA ASP A 65 -12.66 19.99 10.57
C ASP A 65 -13.59 18.93 9.96
N PRO A 66 -14.91 19.00 10.18
CA PRO A 66 -15.86 18.09 9.56
C PRO A 66 -15.75 18.02 8.03
N ALA A 67 -15.25 19.06 7.36
CA ALA A 67 -15.01 19.05 5.92
C ALA A 67 -13.89 18.08 5.49
N HIS A 68 -12.98 17.74 6.40
CA HIS A 68 -11.88 16.78 6.18
C HIS A 68 -12.17 15.40 6.79
N ALA A 69 -13.35 15.19 7.37
CA ALA A 69 -13.71 13.94 8.03
C ALA A 69 -13.74 12.74 7.05
N LEU A 70 -14.04 12.96 5.77
CA LEU A 70 -14.06 11.90 4.77
C LEU A 70 -12.63 11.39 4.48
N ALA A 71 -12.41 10.09 4.65
CA ALA A 71 -11.13 9.46 4.30
C ALA A 71 -10.93 9.35 2.78
N GLY A 72 -9.69 9.06 2.37
CA GLY A 72 -9.38 8.64 1.00
C GLY A 72 -9.73 7.16 0.76
N PHE A 73 -9.50 6.71 -0.48
CA PHE A 73 -9.58 5.28 -0.81
C PHE A 73 -8.48 4.48 -0.11
N ARG A 74 -8.70 3.17 0.00
CA ARG A 74 -7.75 2.27 0.65
C ARG A 74 -6.44 2.20 -0.13
N VAL A 75 -5.34 2.25 0.61
CA VAL A 75 -3.99 2.03 0.10
C VAL A 75 -3.40 0.77 0.75
N PRO A 76 -2.52 0.02 0.07
CA PRO A 76 -1.81 -1.07 0.71
C PRO A 76 -0.87 -0.54 1.79
N THR A 77 -0.68 -1.32 2.86
CA THR A 77 0.31 -1.04 3.89
C THR A 77 0.92 -2.35 4.37
N TYR A 78 2.24 -2.38 4.49
CA TYR A 78 3.01 -3.51 4.96
C TYR A 78 3.73 -3.16 6.26
N VAL A 79 3.66 -4.07 7.23
CA VAL A 79 4.45 -3.99 8.46
C VAL A 79 5.47 -5.11 8.42
N VAL A 80 6.75 -4.74 8.34
CA VAL A 80 7.89 -5.65 8.21
C VAL A 80 8.76 -5.52 9.45
N SER A 81 8.85 -6.59 10.24
CA SER A 81 9.54 -6.57 11.54
C SER A 81 9.93 -7.98 12.00
N PRO A 82 10.94 -8.13 12.88
CA PRO A 82 11.11 -9.38 13.65
C PRO A 82 9.89 -9.74 14.50
N PHE A 83 9.06 -8.75 14.82
CA PHE A 83 7.87 -8.89 15.67
C PHE A 83 6.57 -9.05 14.88
N ALA A 84 6.59 -9.07 13.55
CA ALA A 84 5.37 -9.12 12.74
C ALA A 84 5.11 -10.54 12.21
N PRO A 85 4.16 -11.31 12.80
CA PRO A 85 3.78 -12.60 12.25
C PRO A 85 3.28 -12.49 10.80
N PRO A 86 3.50 -13.52 9.97
CA PRO A 86 2.93 -13.53 8.63
C PRO A 86 1.40 -13.56 8.73
N GLY A 87 0.74 -12.62 8.05
CA GLY A 87 -0.71 -12.53 8.07
C GLY A 87 -1.24 -11.28 7.39
N ILE A 88 -2.57 -11.16 7.38
CA ILE A 88 -3.28 -9.98 6.90
C ILE A 88 -4.10 -9.46 8.07
N ALA A 89 -3.88 -8.21 8.44
CA ALA A 89 -4.72 -7.53 9.42
C ALA A 89 -6.03 -7.08 8.75
N SER A 90 -7.17 -7.34 9.40
CA SER A 90 -8.50 -7.03 8.86
C SER A 90 -9.19 -5.83 9.54
N ASN A 91 -8.58 -5.26 10.58
CA ASN A 91 -9.09 -4.05 11.22
C ASN A 91 -8.93 -2.84 10.27
N GLN A 92 -9.68 -1.77 10.56
CA GLN A 92 -9.53 -0.52 9.83
C GLN A 92 -8.27 0.21 10.30
N TYR A 93 -7.33 0.46 9.40
CA TYR A 93 -6.17 1.32 9.64
C TYR A 93 -6.16 2.45 8.61
N ASP A 94 -5.68 3.61 9.01
CA ASP A 94 -5.44 4.76 8.15
C ASP A 94 -4.02 5.30 8.38
N HIS A 95 -3.61 6.37 7.69
CA HIS A 95 -2.28 6.96 7.86
C HIS A 95 -2.01 7.42 9.30
N SER A 96 -3.04 7.81 10.06
CA SER A 96 -2.92 8.17 11.47
C SER A 96 -2.71 6.97 12.39
N SER A 97 -2.95 5.73 11.95
CA SER A 97 -2.54 4.53 12.69
C SER A 97 -1.03 4.43 12.90
N ILE A 98 -0.24 5.00 11.98
CA ILE A 98 1.22 5.12 12.15
C ILE A 98 1.53 6.08 13.30
N LEU A 99 0.85 7.23 13.35
CA LEU A 99 0.99 8.19 14.44
C LEU A 99 0.56 7.56 15.77
N LYS A 100 -0.57 6.85 15.81
CA LYS A 100 -1.04 6.12 17.00
C LYS A 100 0.02 5.16 17.54
N MET A 101 0.73 4.45 16.67
CA MET A 101 1.82 3.56 17.09
C MET A 101 2.99 4.34 17.69
N VAL A 102 3.38 5.46 17.10
CA VAL A 102 4.44 6.34 17.62
C VAL A 102 4.04 6.92 18.99
N GLU A 103 2.80 7.43 19.10
CA GLU A 103 2.23 7.93 20.36
C GLU A 103 2.30 6.88 21.46
N TRP A 104 1.78 5.67 21.17
CA TRP A 104 1.79 4.56 22.11
C TRP A 104 3.21 4.15 22.50
N ARG A 105 4.14 4.07 21.53
CA ARG A 105 5.50 3.61 21.78
C ARG A 105 6.30 4.56 22.67
N PHE A 106 6.09 5.87 22.50
CA PHE A 106 6.88 6.91 23.17
C PHE A 106 6.11 7.68 24.25
N GLY A 107 4.86 7.29 24.54
CA GLY A 107 4.04 7.94 25.55
C GLY A 107 3.66 9.39 25.18
N LEU A 108 3.45 9.65 23.88
CA LEU A 108 3.07 10.97 23.40
C LEU A 108 1.54 11.15 23.42
N HIS A 109 1.10 12.40 23.51
CA HIS A 109 -0.31 12.75 23.35
C HIS A 109 -0.68 12.82 21.87
N SER A 110 -1.94 12.48 21.56
CA SER A 110 -2.53 12.67 20.23
C SER A 110 -2.60 14.15 19.86
N LEU A 111 -2.46 14.46 18.57
CA LEU A 111 -2.47 15.83 18.05
C LEU A 111 -3.86 16.27 17.62
N THR A 112 -4.74 15.33 17.27
CA THR A 112 -6.07 15.58 16.70
C THR A 112 -7.09 14.55 17.19
N PRO A 113 -8.39 14.70 16.88
CA PRO A 113 -9.37 13.63 17.05
C PRO A 113 -9.09 12.40 16.17
N ARG A 114 -8.42 12.59 15.02
CA ARG A 114 -8.17 11.53 14.03
C ARG A 114 -7.17 10.49 14.54
N ASP A 115 -5.96 10.95 14.87
CA ASP A 115 -4.95 10.10 15.49
C ASP A 115 -5.40 9.62 16.87
N LEU A 116 -6.13 10.42 17.66
CA LEU A 116 -6.74 9.94 18.92
C LEU A 116 -7.62 8.69 18.70
N ALA A 117 -8.46 8.68 17.67
CA ALA A 117 -9.41 7.62 17.38
C ALA A 117 -8.84 6.46 16.52
N ALA A 118 -7.65 6.63 15.94
CA ALA A 118 -7.06 5.62 15.06
C ALA A 118 -6.71 4.32 15.82
N ASN A 119 -6.89 3.18 15.14
CA ASN A 119 -6.41 1.89 15.65
C ASN A 119 -4.87 1.88 15.69
N ASN A 120 -4.30 1.20 16.69
CA ASN A 120 -2.87 1.21 16.89
C ASN A 120 -2.19 0.17 15.98
N LEU A 121 -1.28 0.62 15.11
CA LEU A 121 -0.58 -0.30 14.21
C LEU A 121 0.28 -1.33 14.98
N ALA A 122 0.64 -1.08 16.24
CA ALA A 122 1.33 -2.07 17.09
C ALA A 122 0.49 -3.33 17.36
N GLU A 123 -0.83 -3.30 17.14
CA GLU A 123 -1.72 -4.45 17.32
C GLU A 123 -1.40 -5.62 16.38
N VAL A 124 -0.72 -5.35 15.26
CA VAL A 124 -0.31 -6.41 14.30
C VAL A 124 1.02 -7.07 14.69
N LEU A 125 1.66 -6.61 15.77
CA LEU A 125 2.95 -7.11 16.25
C LEU A 125 2.75 -8.11 17.40
N ASP A 126 3.50 -9.20 17.36
CA ASP A 126 3.70 -10.08 18.51
C ASP A 126 4.92 -9.63 19.32
N LEU A 127 4.64 -8.92 20.41
CA LEU A 127 5.64 -8.44 21.37
C LEU A 127 5.81 -9.36 22.59
N SER A 128 5.21 -10.56 22.58
CA SER A 128 5.35 -11.54 23.67
C SER A 128 6.76 -12.11 23.79
N GLY A 129 7.60 -11.92 22.74
CA GLY A 129 8.92 -12.52 22.62
C GLY A 129 8.91 -13.98 22.17
N THR A 130 7.74 -14.54 21.86
CA THR A 130 7.61 -15.93 21.39
C THR A 130 7.75 -16.04 19.87
N TYR A 131 7.30 -15.03 19.14
CA TYR A 131 7.50 -14.97 17.70
C TYR A 131 8.93 -14.55 17.35
N THR A 132 9.55 -15.33 16.46
CA THR A 132 10.78 -14.96 15.77
C THR A 132 10.50 -15.05 14.28
N ASN A 133 10.72 -13.95 13.56
CA ASN A 133 10.57 -13.95 12.11
C ASN A 133 11.57 -14.94 11.48
N PRO A 134 11.10 -16.04 10.85
CA PRO A 134 11.99 -17.05 10.28
C PRO A 134 12.59 -16.62 8.94
N ALA A 135 12.09 -15.54 8.33
CA ALA A 135 12.58 -15.07 7.04
C ALA A 135 13.94 -14.38 7.21
N THR A 136 14.94 -14.91 6.52
CA THR A 136 16.31 -14.37 6.50
C THR A 136 16.62 -13.58 5.23
N SER A 137 15.72 -13.62 4.23
CA SER A 137 15.87 -12.92 2.96
C SER A 137 14.52 -12.68 2.30
N ILE A 138 14.44 -11.66 1.45
CA ILE A 138 13.32 -11.42 0.53
C ILE A 138 13.70 -11.81 -0.91
N PRO A 139 12.72 -12.01 -1.81
CA PRO A 139 13.00 -12.24 -3.22
C PRO A 139 13.90 -11.17 -3.84
N ASP A 140 14.79 -11.58 -4.74
CA ASP A 140 15.55 -10.63 -5.54
C ASP A 140 14.63 -9.97 -6.59
N VAL A 141 14.55 -8.65 -6.54
CA VAL A 141 13.77 -7.84 -7.48
C VAL A 141 14.75 -7.04 -8.31
N THR A 142 15.09 -7.59 -9.48
CA THR A 142 16.06 -6.98 -10.40
C THR A 142 15.54 -5.62 -10.89
N ASP A 143 16.37 -4.59 -10.72
CA ASP A 143 16.12 -3.26 -11.26
C ASP A 143 16.25 -3.30 -12.79
N PRO A 144 15.20 -3.02 -13.58
CA PRO A 144 15.32 -2.99 -15.04
C PRO A 144 16.17 -1.81 -15.55
N GLY A 145 16.56 -0.88 -14.67
CA GLY A 145 17.23 0.37 -15.03
C GLY A 145 16.23 1.44 -15.46
N PRO A 146 16.67 2.71 -15.61
CA PRO A 146 15.79 3.79 -15.99
C PRO A 146 15.26 3.60 -17.41
N HIS A 147 13.94 3.50 -17.52
CA HIS A 147 13.23 3.59 -18.78
C HIS A 147 12.66 4.99 -18.91
N VAL A 148 13.22 5.80 -19.82
CA VAL A 148 12.66 7.13 -20.09
C VAL A 148 11.41 6.96 -20.94
N CYS A 149 10.29 7.50 -20.47
CA CYS A 149 9.09 7.67 -21.29
C CYS A 149 9.40 8.70 -22.39
N VAL A 150 10.04 8.27 -23.49
CA VAL A 150 10.21 9.10 -24.67
C VAL A 150 8.82 9.34 -25.26
N GLY A 151 8.43 10.61 -25.40
CA GLY A 151 7.12 11.08 -25.88
C GLY A 151 6.75 10.70 -27.33
N ASN A 152 7.30 9.61 -27.86
CA ASN A 152 6.82 9.01 -29.09
C ASN A 152 5.77 7.96 -28.73
N ASN A 153 4.51 8.31 -28.96
CA ASN A 153 3.32 7.46 -28.98
C ASN A 153 3.48 6.25 -29.93
N SER A 154 4.33 5.31 -29.56
CA SER A 154 4.44 3.99 -30.17
C SER A 154 5.29 3.12 -29.26
N VAL A 155 4.88 2.99 -27.99
CA VAL A 155 4.91 1.64 -27.41
C VAL A 155 3.95 0.87 -28.29
N GLY A 156 4.50 0.03 -29.18
CA GLY A 156 3.68 -0.97 -29.83
C GLY A 156 2.94 -1.69 -28.71
N LEU A 157 1.64 -1.48 -28.64
CA LEU A 157 0.74 -2.49 -28.12
C LEU A 157 1.08 -3.71 -28.97
N ASP A 158 2.04 -4.54 -28.55
CA ASP A 158 1.89 -5.95 -28.82
C ASP A 158 0.55 -6.27 -28.19
N SER A 159 -0.44 -6.25 -29.07
CA SER A 159 -1.83 -6.09 -28.77
C SER A 159 -2.29 -7.34 -28.06
N VAL A 160 -2.08 -7.40 -26.75
CA VAL A 160 -3.12 -7.96 -25.91
C VAL A 160 -4.24 -6.94 -26.01
N SER A 161 -5.07 -7.12 -27.03
CA SER A 161 -6.35 -6.44 -27.16
C SER A 161 -7.20 -6.89 -25.97
N VAL A 162 -7.04 -6.24 -24.83
CA VAL A 162 -8.10 -6.19 -23.84
C VAL A 162 -9.09 -5.20 -24.42
N GLY A 163 -10.01 -5.71 -25.24
CA GLY A 163 -11.04 -4.88 -25.83
C GLY A 163 -11.76 -4.16 -24.69
N ALA A 164 -11.69 -2.82 -24.69
CA ALA A 164 -12.67 -2.05 -23.95
C ALA A 164 -14.05 -2.54 -24.43
N PRO A 165 -14.97 -2.94 -23.54
CA PRO A 165 -16.29 -3.38 -23.96
C PRO A 165 -16.92 -2.26 -24.77
N THR A 166 -17.05 -2.47 -26.08
CA THR A 166 -17.66 -1.49 -26.97
C THR A 166 -19.14 -1.43 -26.63
N GLY A 167 -19.56 -0.39 -25.91
CA GLY A 167 -20.98 -0.11 -25.62
C GLY A 167 -21.33 0.25 -24.19
N MET A 168 -20.39 0.38 -23.25
CA MET A 168 -20.74 0.67 -21.85
C MET A 168 -20.34 2.09 -21.47
N GLY A 169 -21.31 2.99 -21.49
CA GLY A 169 -21.23 4.24 -20.73
C GLY A 169 -21.16 3.96 -19.23
N ASN A 170 -21.19 5.01 -18.41
CA ASN A 170 -21.11 4.99 -16.93
C ASN A 170 -22.30 4.28 -16.23
N SER A 171 -22.89 3.27 -16.85
CA SER A 171 -24.05 2.55 -16.36
C SER A 171 -23.63 1.51 -15.31
N GLU A 172 -24.35 1.51 -14.19
CA GLU A 172 -24.40 0.48 -13.12
C GLU A 172 -24.03 -0.97 -13.52
N PRO A 173 -24.48 -1.53 -14.67
CA PRO A 173 -24.12 -2.88 -15.08
C PRO A 173 -22.61 -3.15 -15.21
N PHE A 174 -21.83 -2.16 -15.66
CA PHE A 174 -20.39 -2.32 -15.83
C PHE A 174 -19.67 -2.53 -14.49
N TRP A 175 -20.12 -1.81 -13.45
CA TRP A 175 -19.54 -1.91 -12.12
C TRP A 175 -19.94 -3.21 -11.41
N GLN A 176 -21.10 -3.77 -11.72
CA GLN A 176 -21.53 -5.08 -11.21
C GLN A 176 -20.68 -6.24 -11.75
N ASP A 177 -20.30 -6.19 -13.03
CA ASP A 177 -19.42 -7.20 -13.64
C ASP A 177 -18.01 -7.17 -13.02
N LEU A 178 -17.46 -5.97 -12.75
CA LEU A 178 -16.19 -5.84 -12.03
C LEU A 178 -16.28 -6.36 -10.59
N LYS A 179 -17.41 -6.09 -9.90
CA LYS A 179 -17.66 -6.56 -8.53
C LYS A 179 -17.71 -8.08 -8.43
N THR A 180 -18.20 -8.76 -9.47
CA THR A 180 -18.27 -10.22 -9.54
C THR A 180 -17.01 -10.87 -10.12
N SER A 181 -16.14 -10.13 -10.81
CA SER A 181 -14.89 -10.64 -11.38
C SER A 181 -13.89 -11.17 -10.33
N SER A 182 -13.88 -10.55 -9.15
CA SER A 182 -13.05 -10.98 -8.01
C SER A 182 -13.52 -12.35 -7.46
N LEU A 183 -14.83 -12.57 -7.39
CA LEU A 183 -15.44 -13.84 -6.96
C LEU A 183 -15.16 -14.96 -7.97
N LEU A 184 -15.16 -14.66 -9.29
CA LEU A 184 -14.86 -15.62 -10.35
C LEU A 184 -13.41 -16.13 -10.33
N ARG A 185 -12.48 -15.39 -9.74
CA ARG A 185 -11.07 -15.80 -9.58
C ARG A 185 -10.78 -16.39 -8.20
N GLY A 186 -11.81 -16.74 -7.42
CA GLY A 186 -11.68 -17.46 -6.16
C GLY A 186 -11.35 -16.58 -4.94
N TRP A 187 -11.46 -15.25 -5.06
CA TRP A 187 -11.26 -14.36 -3.92
C TRP A 187 -12.55 -14.36 -3.09
N ARG A 188 -12.48 -14.94 -1.88
CA ARG A 188 -13.61 -14.94 -0.95
C ARG A 188 -13.62 -13.62 -0.17
N ALA A 189 -14.62 -12.79 -0.41
CA ALA A 189 -14.94 -11.70 0.51
C ALA A 189 -15.39 -12.33 1.84
N VAL A 190 -14.65 -12.06 2.91
CA VAL A 190 -15.10 -12.40 4.27
C VAL A 190 -16.07 -11.29 4.69
N ALA A 191 -17.28 -11.69 5.08
CA ALA A 191 -18.35 -10.81 5.53
C ALA A 191 -18.05 -10.21 6.91
#